data_AF-A0A7C1PGC7-F1
#
_entry.id   AF-A0A7C1PGC7-F1
#
_cell.length_a   1.000
_cell.length_b   1.000
_cell.length_c   1.000
_cell.angle_alpha   90.00
_cell.angle_beta   90.00
_cell.angle_gamma   90.00
#
_symmetry.space_group_name_H-M   'P 1'
#
loop_
_entity.id
_entity.type
_entity.pdbx_description
1 polymer ?
#
loop_
_entity_poly.entity_id
_entity_poly.type
_entity_poly.pdbx_seq_one_letter_code
_entity_poly.pdbx_strand_id
1 'polypeptide(L)'
;MTSYIPVIAIILAGVIHLGVAPEHYAHAPAHGAFFVLAGVAEILWALAFWRRPTPRRYHLGLALAGGLIVLWAVTRVLPAPFGHGPEPVNASGLVCKASELIGVLSLVMLAAQGQLIEAIRQPPLRPVGEALALALVVGLVSYGVGYAATPLLPTLGPQEEPVHEEHMQGESAHEHEAPLAGPTVVIGELRIEGAWAWPATAGGGAAVYLTIVNSGHMADALVSAHTELAQTVEFHEMHMEGDVMHMQPVSQFEVPAHGQVALQPGDGHLMLIGLKRDLKPGDRFPLGLHFASGGEVTVTVEVRQP
;
A
#
# COMPACT_ATOMS: atom_id res chain seq x y z
N MET A 1 41.68 5.24 -7.84
CA MET A 1 40.75 5.80 -6.84
C MET A 1 39.71 4.74 -6.56
N THR A 2 39.72 4.16 -5.36
CA THR A 2 38.76 3.14 -4.92
C THR A 2 37.36 3.72 -5.05
N SER A 3 36.53 3.21 -5.96
CA SER A 3 35.24 3.82 -6.26
C SER A 3 34.35 3.74 -5.02
N TYR A 4 34.01 4.89 -4.43
CA TYR A 4 33.09 4.99 -3.29
C TYR A 4 31.63 4.78 -3.69
N ILE A 5 31.34 4.69 -4.99
CA ILE A 5 30.00 4.57 -5.55
C ILE A 5 29.20 3.39 -4.94
N PRO A 6 29.70 2.13 -4.91
CA PRO A 6 28.94 1.03 -4.31
C PRO A 6 28.71 1.23 -2.80
N VAL A 7 29.64 1.88 -2.10
CA VAL A 7 29.48 2.17 -0.66
C VAL A 7 28.35 3.19 -0.46
N ILE A 8 28.38 4.30 -1.21
CA ILE A 8 27.37 5.36 -1.10
C ILE A 8 25.99 4.84 -1.51
N ALA A 9 25.91 4.11 -2.61
CA ALA A 9 24.64 3.59 -3.13
C ALA A 9 24.01 2.57 -2.18
N ILE A 10 24.80 1.67 -1.59
CA ILE A 10 24.25 0.68 -0.63
C ILE A 10 23.95 1.32 0.74
N ILE A 11 24.69 2.35 1.17
CA ILE A 11 24.29 3.15 2.35
C ILE A 11 22.95 3.83 2.10
N LEU A 12 22.76 4.44 0.93
CA LEU A 12 21.50 5.10 0.56
C LEU A 12 20.33 4.11 0.57
N ALA A 13 20.50 2.92 -0.03
CA ALA A 13 19.50 1.86 0.02
C ALA A 13 19.16 1.47 1.47
N GLY A 14 20.18 1.25 2.30
CA GLY A 14 19.96 0.86 3.69
C GLY A 14 19.27 1.93 4.53
N VAL A 15 19.54 3.22 4.27
CA VAL A 15 18.81 4.33 4.91
C VAL A 15 17.35 4.35 4.45
N ILE A 16 17.06 4.10 3.17
CA ILE A 16 15.68 4.04 2.66
C ILE A 16 14.93 2.87 3.30
N HIS A 17 15.52 1.68 3.38
CA HIS A 17 14.92 0.54 4.07
C HIS A 17 14.58 0.85 5.53
N LEU A 18 15.48 1.50 6.27
CA LEU A 18 15.21 1.94 7.63
C LEU A 18 14.09 2.99 7.71
N GLY A 19 14.03 3.89 6.72
CA GLY A 19 12.99 4.92 6.64
C GLY A 19 11.58 4.37 6.39
N VAL A 20 11.44 3.30 5.60
CA VAL A 20 10.14 2.66 5.31
C VAL A 20 9.73 1.63 6.35
N ALA A 21 10.64 1.16 7.20
CA ALA A 21 10.36 0.13 8.19
C ALA A 21 9.15 0.44 9.11
N PRO A 22 8.94 1.68 9.61
CA PRO A 22 7.78 1.99 10.46
C PRO A 22 6.43 1.76 9.77
N GLU A 23 6.31 2.12 8.50
CA GLU A 23 5.11 1.87 7.69
C GLU A 23 4.84 0.36 7.56
N HIS A 24 5.90 -0.41 7.31
CA HIS A 24 5.79 -1.86 7.24
C HIS A 24 5.49 -2.55 8.59
N TYR A 25 5.94 -1.99 9.72
CA TYR A 25 5.53 -2.46 11.05
C TYR A 25 4.03 -2.32 11.29
N ALA A 26 3.42 -1.25 10.77
CA ALA A 26 1.98 -1.03 10.87
C ALA A 26 1.19 -2.10 10.10
N HIS A 27 1.74 -2.61 9.00
CA HIS A 27 1.12 -3.69 8.23
C HIS A 27 1.37 -5.06 8.86
N ALA A 28 2.64 -5.44 9.09
CA ALA A 28 2.97 -6.66 9.83
C ALA A 28 4.34 -6.53 10.51
N PRO A 29 4.50 -7.00 11.77
CA PRO A 29 5.76 -6.95 12.48
C PRO A 29 6.91 -7.65 11.74
N ALA A 30 6.62 -8.73 11.01
CA ALA A 30 7.61 -9.42 10.19
C ALA A 30 8.23 -8.51 9.13
N HIS A 31 7.39 -7.76 8.41
CA HIS A 31 7.84 -6.86 7.35
C HIS A 31 8.68 -5.73 7.93
N GLY A 32 8.20 -5.07 8.98
CA GLY A 32 8.97 -4.03 9.67
C GLY A 32 10.34 -4.51 10.15
N ALA A 33 10.41 -5.69 10.78
CA ALA A 33 11.67 -6.29 11.21
C ALA A 33 12.60 -6.62 10.05
N PHE A 34 12.06 -7.16 8.95
CA PHE A 34 12.81 -7.43 7.73
C PHE A 34 13.48 -6.17 7.18
N PHE A 35 12.74 -5.07 7.04
CA PHE A 35 13.29 -3.80 6.52
C PHE A 35 14.37 -3.22 7.43
N VAL A 36 14.22 -3.33 8.76
CA VAL A 36 15.28 -2.95 9.69
C VAL A 36 16.54 -3.79 9.51
N LEU A 37 16.39 -5.11 9.46
CA LEU A 37 17.52 -6.03 9.31
C LEU A 37 18.23 -5.84 7.98
N ALA A 38 17.48 -5.67 6.88
CA ALA A 38 18.03 -5.39 5.56
C ALA A 38 18.83 -4.08 5.56
N GLY A 39 18.22 -2.98 6.05
CA GLY A 39 18.89 -1.69 6.08
C GLY A 39 20.14 -1.65 6.96
N VAL A 40 20.10 -2.27 8.14
CA VAL A 40 21.28 -2.42 9.00
C VAL A 40 22.36 -3.27 8.32
N ALA A 41 21.99 -4.39 7.69
CA ALA A 41 22.93 -5.26 7.01
C ALA A 41 23.65 -4.53 5.85
N GLU A 42 22.93 -3.75 5.07
CA GLU A 42 23.47 -2.94 3.97
C GLU A 42 24.45 -1.88 4.47
N ILE A 43 24.10 -1.12 5.51
CA ILE A 43 24.97 -0.10 6.09
C ILE A 43 26.23 -0.74 6.70
N LEU A 44 26.07 -1.81 7.49
CA LEU A 44 27.21 -2.51 8.11
C LEU A 44 28.13 -3.12 7.05
N TRP A 45 27.56 -3.71 6.00
CA TRP A 45 28.31 -4.21 4.86
C TRP A 45 29.09 -3.08 4.19
N ALA A 46 28.44 -1.95 3.88
CA ALA A 46 29.06 -0.83 3.18
C ALA A 46 30.21 -0.23 3.99
N LEU A 47 30.03 -0.06 5.31
CA LEU A 47 31.08 0.41 6.22
C LEU A 47 32.24 -0.61 6.31
N ALA A 48 31.94 -1.90 6.38
CA ALA A 48 32.97 -2.94 6.42
C ALA A 48 33.76 -2.99 5.10
N PHE A 49 33.07 -2.93 3.96
CA PHE A 49 33.67 -2.92 2.63
C PHE A 49 34.53 -1.67 2.44
N TRP A 50 34.03 -0.49 2.82
CA TRP A 50 34.77 0.77 2.79
C TRP A 50 36.07 0.70 3.62
N ARG A 51 36.00 0.15 4.84
CA ARG A 51 37.17 0.03 5.72
C ARG A 51 38.23 -0.92 5.18
N ARG A 52 37.83 -2.09 4.67
CA ARG A 52 38.76 -3.05 4.03
C ARG A 52 38.02 -3.85 2.95
N PRO A 53 38.21 -3.55 1.65
CA PRO A 53 37.68 -4.36 0.56
C PRO A 53 38.36 -5.73 0.52
N THR A 54 37.60 -6.80 0.54
CA THR A 54 38.10 -8.18 0.38
C THR A 54 37.18 -8.95 -0.56
N PRO A 55 37.65 -10.02 -1.24
CA PRO A 55 36.80 -10.83 -2.12
C PRO A 55 35.53 -11.36 -1.41
N ARG A 56 35.66 -11.79 -0.14
CA ARG A 56 34.51 -12.23 0.65
C ARG A 56 33.47 -11.13 0.84
N ARG A 57 33.91 -9.90 1.14
CA ARG A 57 32.99 -8.76 1.32
C ARG A 57 32.40 -8.32 -0.02
N TYR A 58 33.15 -8.41 -1.11
CA TYR A 58 32.63 -8.19 -2.45
C TYR A 58 31.47 -9.14 -2.78
N HIS A 59 31.66 -10.46 -2.62
CA HIS A 59 30.61 -11.44 -2.89
C HIS A 59 29.41 -11.28 -1.94
N LEU A 60 29.67 -10.97 -0.66
CA LEU A 60 28.60 -10.69 0.30
C LEU A 60 27.74 -9.48 -0.12
N GLY A 61 28.35 -8.46 -0.70
CA GLY A 61 27.63 -7.28 -1.19
C GLY A 61 26.77 -7.55 -2.41
N LEU A 62 27.31 -8.30 -3.37
CA LEU A 62 26.53 -8.77 -4.51
C LEU A 62 25.36 -9.65 -4.08
N ALA A 63 25.58 -10.54 -3.12
CA ALA A 63 24.55 -11.43 -2.63
C ALA A 63 23.45 -10.68 -1.86
N LEU A 64 23.84 -9.73 -1.00
CA LEU A 64 22.90 -8.93 -0.21
C LEU A 64 22.03 -8.05 -1.12
N ALA A 65 22.64 -7.14 -1.88
CA ALA A 65 21.89 -6.20 -2.72
C ALA A 65 21.18 -6.90 -3.88
N GLY A 66 21.84 -7.84 -4.56
CA GLY A 66 21.21 -8.63 -5.63
C GLY A 66 20.04 -9.48 -5.12
N GLY A 67 20.18 -10.06 -3.92
CA GLY A 67 19.12 -10.84 -3.28
C GLY A 67 17.90 -10.00 -2.94
N LEU A 68 18.09 -8.78 -2.44
CA LEU A 68 17.00 -7.85 -2.13
C LEU A 68 16.28 -7.35 -3.39
N ILE A 69 16.99 -7.12 -4.50
CA ILE A 69 16.38 -6.79 -5.79
C ILE A 69 15.51 -7.96 -6.29
N VAL A 70 16.04 -9.17 -6.27
CA VAL A 70 15.33 -10.37 -6.72
C VAL A 70 14.11 -10.65 -5.85
N LEU A 71 14.27 -10.58 -4.53
CA LEU A 71 13.18 -10.78 -3.58
C LEU A 71 12.07 -9.74 -3.78
N TRP A 72 12.43 -8.47 -4.00
CA TRP A 72 11.47 -7.42 -4.33
C TRP A 72 10.69 -7.72 -5.61
N ALA A 73 11.36 -8.19 -6.66
CA ALA A 73 10.70 -8.57 -7.91
C ALA A 73 9.74 -9.76 -7.72
N VAL A 74 10.14 -10.77 -6.93
CA VAL A 74 9.29 -11.93 -6.60
C VAL A 74 8.03 -11.50 -5.86
N THR A 75 8.15 -10.59 -4.88
CA THR A 75 7.00 -10.10 -4.09
C THR A 75 6.02 -9.23 -4.89
N ARG A 76 6.35 -8.85 -6.14
CA ARG A 76 5.39 -8.19 -7.05
C ARG A 76 4.43 -9.17 -7.72
N VAL A 77 4.79 -10.45 -7.74
CA VAL A 77 4.01 -11.51 -8.42
C VAL A 77 3.43 -12.47 -7.40
N LEU A 78 4.19 -12.79 -6.34
CA LEU A 78 3.80 -13.69 -5.28
C LEU A 78 3.60 -12.91 -3.98
N PRO A 79 2.65 -13.32 -3.12
CA PRO A 79 2.50 -12.71 -1.81
C PRO A 79 3.77 -12.91 -0.99
N ALA A 80 4.21 -11.87 -0.28
CA ALA A 80 5.27 -12.01 0.71
C ALA A 80 4.80 -12.94 1.84
N PRO A 81 5.73 -13.65 2.53
CA PRO A 81 5.42 -14.29 3.78
C PRO A 81 4.74 -13.30 4.72
N PHE A 82 3.68 -13.72 5.41
CA PHE A 82 2.91 -12.84 6.29
C PHE A 82 2.15 -11.70 5.55
N GLY A 83 1.95 -11.77 4.24
CA GLY A 83 1.18 -10.79 3.44
C GLY A 83 -0.13 -11.35 2.88
N HIS A 84 -1.07 -10.46 2.54
CA HIS A 84 -2.39 -10.82 1.98
C HIS A 84 -2.46 -10.78 0.44
N GLY A 85 -1.37 -10.48 -0.26
CA GLY A 85 -1.32 -10.41 -1.72
C GLY A 85 0.03 -9.93 -2.26
N PRO A 86 0.20 -9.86 -3.59
CA PRO A 86 1.37 -9.22 -4.19
C PRO A 86 1.47 -7.76 -3.74
N GLU A 87 2.68 -7.31 -3.45
CA GLU A 87 2.87 -5.96 -2.95
C GLU A 87 2.85 -4.92 -4.10
N PRO A 88 2.25 -3.74 -3.92
CA PRO A 88 2.16 -2.71 -4.94
C PRO A 88 3.51 -2.03 -5.20
N VAL A 89 3.74 -1.58 -6.43
CA VAL A 89 4.94 -0.81 -6.77
C VAL A 89 4.81 0.62 -6.24
N ASN A 90 5.74 1.03 -5.38
CA ASN A 90 5.77 2.38 -4.81
C ASN A 90 7.07 3.12 -5.13
N ALA A 91 7.05 4.45 -5.00
CA ALA A 91 8.18 5.30 -5.35
C ALA A 91 9.41 5.05 -4.47
N SER A 92 9.23 4.86 -3.16
CA SER A 92 10.30 4.57 -2.21
C SER A 92 10.99 3.24 -2.53
N GLY A 93 10.22 2.20 -2.85
CA GLY A 93 10.71 0.90 -3.29
C GLY A 93 11.53 1.01 -4.58
N LEU A 94 11.01 1.73 -5.59
CA LEU A 94 11.73 1.95 -6.86
C LEU A 94 13.05 2.69 -6.65
N VAL A 95 13.06 3.76 -5.85
CA VAL A 95 14.29 4.52 -5.54
C VAL A 95 15.29 3.65 -4.79
N CYS A 96 14.83 2.84 -3.83
CA CYS A 96 15.68 1.89 -3.12
C CYS A 96 16.31 0.88 -4.07
N LYS A 97 15.51 0.24 -4.94
CA LYS A 97 16.00 -0.76 -5.91
C LYS A 97 16.94 -0.14 -6.94
N ALA A 98 16.69 1.09 -7.39
CA ALA A 98 17.61 1.82 -8.26
C ALA A 98 18.97 2.03 -7.58
N SER A 99 18.98 2.40 -6.30
CA SER A 99 20.20 2.56 -5.50
C SER A 99 20.98 1.24 -5.35
N GLU A 100 20.28 0.14 -5.01
CA GLU A 100 20.88 -1.19 -4.95
C GLU A 100 21.46 -1.63 -6.29
N LEU A 101 20.73 -1.40 -7.39
CA LEU A 101 21.18 -1.74 -8.74
C LEU A 101 22.43 -0.96 -9.12
N ILE A 102 22.49 0.34 -8.82
CA ILE A 102 23.71 1.15 -8.99
C ILE A 102 24.87 0.55 -8.18
N GLY A 103 24.62 0.12 -6.94
CA GLY A 103 25.61 -0.55 -6.10
C GLY A 103 26.15 -1.83 -6.72
N VAL A 104 25.24 -2.73 -7.15
CA VAL A 104 25.57 -4.01 -7.79
C VAL A 104 26.33 -3.80 -9.10
N LEU A 105 25.85 -2.92 -9.98
CA LEU A 105 26.52 -2.62 -11.26
C LEU A 105 27.90 -2.02 -11.04
N SER A 106 28.06 -1.16 -10.03
CA SER A 106 29.36 -0.59 -9.67
C SER A 106 30.33 -1.63 -9.14
N LEU A 107 29.86 -2.61 -8.35
CA LEU A 107 30.67 -3.76 -7.93
C LEU A 107 31.09 -4.61 -9.14
N VAL A 108 30.16 -4.93 -10.03
CA VAL A 108 30.47 -5.69 -11.26
C VAL A 108 31.50 -4.95 -12.12
N MET A 109 31.33 -3.64 -12.28
CA MET A 109 32.27 -2.80 -13.03
C MET A 109 33.66 -2.76 -12.37
N LEU A 110 33.74 -2.67 -11.04
CA LEU A 110 35.00 -2.76 -10.30
C LEU A 110 35.73 -4.09 -10.53
N ALA A 111 35.00 -5.20 -10.63
CA ALA A 111 35.58 -6.49 -10.98
C ALA A 111 36.03 -6.55 -12.44
N ALA A 112 35.25 -5.97 -13.37
CA ALA A 112 35.54 -5.96 -14.80
C ALA A 112 36.74 -5.09 -15.19
N GLN A 113 36.94 -3.95 -14.50
CA GLN A 113 38.06 -3.03 -14.75
C GLN A 113 39.43 -3.60 -14.33
N GLY A 114 39.46 -4.64 -13.48
CA GLY A 114 40.65 -5.42 -13.15
C GLY A 114 41.78 -4.68 -12.40
N GLN A 115 42.21 -5.05 -11.21
CA GLN A 115 42.68 -6.39 -10.78
C GLN A 115 42.86 -7.45 -11.90
N LEU A 116 43.18 -7.00 -13.13
CA LEU A 116 43.00 -7.67 -14.42
C LEU A 116 43.89 -8.92 -14.64
N ILE A 117 44.87 -9.14 -13.76
CA ILE A 117 45.85 -10.23 -13.88
C ILE A 117 45.28 -11.56 -13.33
N GLU A 118 44.37 -11.53 -12.36
CA GLU A 118 43.78 -12.75 -11.77
C GLU A 118 42.56 -13.24 -12.59
N ALA A 119 41.86 -12.33 -13.27
CA ALA A 119 40.63 -12.59 -14.02
C ALA A 119 40.83 -13.43 -15.31
N ILE A 120 42.06 -13.49 -15.84
CA ILE A 120 42.42 -14.41 -16.94
C ILE A 120 42.52 -15.86 -16.43
N ARG A 121 42.79 -16.07 -15.14
CA ARG A 121 42.85 -17.40 -14.52
C ARG A 121 41.49 -17.91 -14.05
N GLN A 122 40.56 -17.04 -13.67
CA GLN A 122 39.18 -17.39 -13.30
C GLN A 122 38.20 -16.32 -13.81
N PRO A 123 37.34 -16.62 -14.81
CA PRO A 123 36.45 -15.62 -15.40
C PRO A 123 35.41 -15.13 -14.38
N PRO A 124 35.14 -13.81 -14.29
CA PRO A 124 34.27 -13.20 -13.26
C PRO A 124 32.81 -13.63 -13.35
N LEU A 125 32.38 -14.15 -14.51
CA LEU A 125 31.03 -14.68 -14.71
C LEU A 125 30.71 -15.85 -13.79
N ARG A 126 31.71 -16.67 -13.44
CA ARG A 126 31.51 -17.81 -12.56
C ARG A 126 31.26 -17.40 -11.10
N PRO A 127 32.12 -16.61 -10.43
CA PRO A 127 31.87 -16.18 -9.06
C PRO A 127 30.76 -15.12 -8.93
N VAL A 128 30.50 -14.30 -9.95
CA VAL A 128 29.33 -13.39 -9.98
C VAL A 128 28.05 -14.19 -10.18
N GLY A 129 28.05 -15.13 -11.13
CA GLY A 129 26.93 -16.06 -11.33
C GLY A 129 26.67 -16.90 -10.09
N GLU A 130 27.71 -17.40 -9.42
CA GLU A 130 27.60 -18.13 -8.15
C GLU A 130 27.09 -17.23 -7.02
N ALA A 131 27.51 -15.95 -6.94
CA ALA A 131 27.01 -15.01 -5.94
C ALA A 131 25.54 -14.62 -6.18
N LEU A 132 25.13 -14.41 -7.44
CA LEU A 132 23.75 -14.15 -7.81
C LEU A 132 22.87 -15.39 -7.65
N ALA A 133 23.38 -16.57 -8.00
CA ALA A 133 22.71 -17.83 -7.74
C ALA A 133 22.57 -18.08 -6.23
N LEU A 134 23.61 -17.78 -5.44
CA LEU A 134 23.54 -17.83 -3.99
C LEU A 134 22.54 -16.82 -3.44
N ALA A 135 22.50 -15.59 -3.96
CA ALA A 135 21.53 -14.57 -3.58
C ALA A 135 20.10 -15.04 -3.85
N LEU A 136 19.87 -15.60 -5.04
CA LEU A 136 18.60 -16.18 -5.44
C LEU A 136 18.23 -17.35 -4.55
N VAL A 137 19.15 -18.29 -4.29
CA VAL A 137 18.91 -19.44 -3.41
C VAL A 137 18.62 -18.99 -1.99
N VAL A 138 19.43 -18.10 -1.42
CA VAL A 138 19.21 -17.56 -0.07
C VAL A 138 17.90 -16.80 0.00
N GLY A 139 17.57 -16.00 -1.03
CA GLY A 139 16.29 -15.29 -1.13
C GLY A 139 15.11 -16.25 -1.20
N LEU A 140 15.16 -17.26 -2.07
CA LEU A 140 14.12 -18.29 -2.22
C LEU A 140 13.97 -19.16 -0.97
N VAL A 141 15.08 -19.54 -0.32
CA VAL A 141 15.05 -20.29 0.94
C VAL A 141 14.49 -19.44 2.07
N SER A 142 14.91 -18.18 2.20
CA SER A 142 14.39 -17.27 3.23
C SER A 142 12.90 -17.00 3.00
N TYR A 143 12.49 -16.81 1.75
CA TYR A 143 11.10 -16.68 1.34
C TYR A 143 10.30 -17.94 1.68
N GLY A 144 10.78 -19.13 1.30
CA GLY A 144 10.11 -20.39 1.58
C GLY A 144 10.01 -20.71 3.07
N VAL A 145 11.06 -20.42 3.85
CA VAL A 145 11.05 -20.56 5.32
C VAL A 145 10.05 -19.59 5.95
N GLY A 146 10.06 -18.32 5.53
CA GLY A 146 9.07 -17.34 5.99
C GLY A 146 7.65 -17.81 5.67
N TYR A 147 7.41 -18.25 4.44
CA TYR A 147 6.10 -18.71 4.00
C TYR A 147 5.63 -19.93 4.81
N ALA A 148 6.49 -20.93 5.01
CA ALA A 148 6.21 -22.10 5.83
C ALA A 148 5.99 -21.76 7.32
N ALA A 149 6.60 -20.67 7.81
CA ALA A 149 6.41 -20.19 9.18
C ALA A 149 5.12 -19.38 9.37
N THR A 150 4.47 -18.91 8.30
CA THR A 150 3.21 -18.13 8.36
C THR A 150 2.14 -18.77 9.26
N PRO A 151 1.76 -20.06 9.12
CA PRO A 151 0.77 -20.68 9.99
C PRO A 151 1.28 -20.90 11.43
N LEU A 152 2.59 -20.88 11.66
CA LEU A 152 3.21 -21.13 12.97
C LEU A 152 3.39 -19.85 13.79
N LEU A 153 3.48 -18.70 13.12
CA LEU A 153 3.76 -17.39 13.72
C LEU A 153 2.71 -16.35 13.31
N PRO A 154 1.43 -16.56 13.67
CA PRO A 154 0.33 -15.68 13.23
C PRO A 154 0.49 -14.24 13.74
N THR A 155 1.12 -14.04 14.90
CA THR A 155 1.40 -12.71 15.47
C THR A 155 2.38 -11.87 14.64
N LEU A 156 3.14 -12.52 13.75
CA LEU A 156 4.02 -11.84 12.79
C LEU A 156 3.31 -11.51 11.47
N GLY A 157 2.13 -12.10 11.27
CA GLY A 157 1.15 -11.79 10.25
C GLY A 157 0.65 -10.36 10.31
N PRO A 158 -0.16 -9.96 9.33
CA PRO A 158 -0.77 -8.65 9.35
C PRO A 158 -1.53 -8.48 10.65
N GLN A 159 -1.34 -7.34 11.31
CA GLN A 159 -2.03 -7.10 12.56
C GLN A 159 -3.49 -6.87 12.20
N GLU A 160 -4.34 -7.87 12.47
CA GLU A 160 -5.78 -7.70 12.46
C GLU A 160 -6.10 -6.59 13.48
N GLU A 161 -6.77 -5.52 13.03
CA GLU A 161 -7.65 -4.82 13.96
C GLU A 161 -8.67 -5.84 14.46
N PRO A 162 -9.07 -5.80 15.75
CA PRO A 162 -9.89 -6.84 16.33
C PRO A 162 -11.17 -7.02 15.53
N VAL A 163 -11.23 -8.15 14.82
CA VAL A 163 -12.42 -8.64 14.15
C VAL A 163 -13.38 -9.09 15.24
N HIS A 164 -14.54 -8.44 15.33
CA HIS A 164 -15.69 -9.04 16.01
C HIS A 164 -16.12 -10.25 15.16
N GLU A 165 -15.62 -11.44 15.52
CA GLU A 165 -16.07 -12.69 14.91
C GLU A 165 -17.52 -12.98 15.34
N GLU A 166 -18.46 -12.76 14.43
CA GLU A 166 -19.73 -13.48 14.41
C GLU A 166 -19.44 -14.97 14.14
N HIS A 167 -19.77 -15.81 15.12
CA HIS A 167 -19.79 -17.26 14.97
C HIS A 167 -20.87 -17.65 13.93
N MET A 168 -20.43 -18.12 12.77
CA MET A 168 -21.29 -18.87 11.85
C MET A 168 -21.28 -20.36 12.24
N GLN A 169 -22.36 -20.81 12.86
CA GLN A 169 -22.77 -22.22 12.82
C GLN A 169 -23.69 -22.43 11.62
N GLY A 170 -23.45 -23.51 10.88
CA GLY A 170 -23.97 -23.74 9.55
C GLY A 170 -25.43 -24.18 9.42
N GLU A 171 -25.71 -24.42 8.14
CA GLU A 171 -26.80 -25.19 7.53
C GLU A 171 -28.13 -24.52 7.16
N SER A 172 -28.29 -24.53 5.82
CA SER A 172 -29.52 -24.64 5.03
C SER A 172 -30.28 -23.36 4.72
N ALA A 173 -30.38 -23.12 3.41
CA ALA A 173 -31.44 -22.48 2.65
C ALA A 173 -32.45 -21.65 3.47
N HIS A 174 -32.46 -20.33 3.29
CA HIS A 174 -33.57 -19.59 2.70
C HIS A 174 -33.33 -18.08 2.84
N GLU A 175 -33.73 -17.37 1.78
CA GLU A 175 -34.19 -15.96 1.76
C GLU A 175 -33.17 -14.81 1.65
N HIS A 176 -33.50 -13.91 0.71
CA HIS A 176 -32.90 -12.61 0.46
C HIS A 176 -32.75 -11.81 1.76
N GLU A 177 -31.52 -11.46 2.14
CA GLU A 177 -31.27 -10.44 3.17
C GLU A 177 -30.87 -9.13 2.48
N ALA A 178 -31.71 -8.12 2.62
CA ALA A 178 -31.53 -6.78 2.06
C ALA A 178 -30.35 -6.05 2.76
N PRO A 179 -29.66 -5.10 2.09
CA PRO A 179 -28.55 -4.39 2.71
C PRO A 179 -29.03 -3.58 3.91
N LEU A 180 -28.26 -3.61 5.01
CA LEU A 180 -28.50 -2.85 6.25
C LEU A 180 -28.70 -1.35 5.94
N ALA A 181 -29.96 -0.92 5.89
CA ALA A 181 -30.35 0.44 5.60
C ALA A 181 -29.98 1.36 6.78
N GLY A 182 -28.95 2.18 6.60
CA GLY A 182 -28.70 3.34 7.47
C GLY A 182 -29.88 4.33 7.40
N PRO A 183 -29.91 5.35 8.28
CA PRO A 183 -31.01 6.32 8.33
C PRO A 183 -31.21 6.97 6.96
N THR A 184 -32.40 6.80 6.40
CA THR A 184 -32.82 7.42 5.14
C THR A 184 -33.23 8.87 5.38
N VAL A 185 -32.69 9.79 4.59
CA VAL A 185 -33.11 11.21 4.60
C VAL A 185 -33.76 11.56 3.28
N VAL A 186 -34.90 12.26 3.33
CA VAL A 186 -35.69 12.61 2.13
C VAL A 186 -35.71 14.13 1.96
N ILE A 187 -35.45 14.60 0.74
CA ILE A 187 -35.61 16.00 0.32
C ILE A 187 -36.33 16.05 -1.03
N GLY A 188 -37.59 16.52 -1.03
CA GLY A 188 -38.43 16.45 -2.22
C GLY A 188 -38.59 15.01 -2.71
N GLU A 189 -38.18 14.75 -3.96
CA GLU A 189 -38.23 13.44 -4.62
C GLU A 189 -36.89 12.65 -4.50
N LEU A 190 -35.90 13.22 -3.81
CA LEU A 190 -34.60 12.61 -3.55
C LEU A 190 -34.58 11.92 -2.19
N ARG A 191 -33.95 10.74 -2.16
CA ARG A 191 -33.78 9.92 -0.97
C ARG A 191 -32.31 9.54 -0.84
N ILE A 192 -31.70 9.90 0.28
CA ILE A 192 -30.30 9.61 0.58
C ILE A 192 -30.26 8.48 1.59
N GLU A 193 -29.50 7.45 1.28
CA GLU A 193 -29.49 6.18 2.00
C GLU A 193 -28.08 5.81 2.43
N GLY A 194 -27.99 5.26 3.64
CA GLY A 194 -26.82 4.52 4.08
C GLY A 194 -25.52 5.31 4.00
N ALA A 195 -25.48 6.54 4.53
CA ALA A 195 -24.24 7.30 4.57
C ALA A 195 -23.25 6.74 5.59
N TRP A 196 -22.05 6.38 5.15
CA TRP A 196 -21.02 5.80 6.02
C TRP A 196 -19.59 6.13 5.57
N ALA A 197 -18.62 5.99 6.48
CA ALA A 197 -17.20 6.23 6.22
C ALA A 197 -16.33 5.20 6.94
N TRP A 198 -15.09 5.02 6.47
CA TRP A 198 -14.06 4.28 7.20
C TRP A 198 -13.41 5.13 8.31
N PRO A 199 -12.80 4.48 9.32
CA PRO A 199 -11.98 5.18 10.31
C PRO A 199 -10.81 5.90 9.63
N ALA A 200 -10.41 7.03 10.20
CA ALA A 200 -9.34 7.86 9.67
C ALA A 200 -8.73 8.74 10.76
N THR A 201 -7.49 9.19 10.56
CA THR A 201 -6.73 9.98 11.53
C THR A 201 -6.82 11.48 11.23
N ALA A 202 -6.70 12.29 12.28
CA ALA A 202 -6.62 13.74 12.16
C ALA A 202 -5.48 14.17 11.22
N GLY A 203 -5.73 15.20 10.41
CA GLY A 203 -4.84 15.70 9.37
C GLY A 203 -4.88 14.91 8.05
N GLY A 204 -5.41 13.69 8.06
CA GLY A 204 -5.58 12.84 6.88
C GLY A 204 -6.88 13.12 6.12
N GLY A 205 -7.26 12.17 5.26
CA GLY A 205 -8.53 12.17 4.56
C GLY A 205 -9.34 10.90 4.77
N ALA A 206 -10.63 10.97 4.47
CA ALA A 206 -11.56 9.85 4.59
C ALA A 206 -12.58 9.86 3.46
N ALA A 207 -12.88 8.69 2.91
CA ALA A 207 -13.94 8.51 1.94
C ALA A 207 -15.30 8.32 2.65
N VAL A 208 -16.31 9.05 2.17
CA VAL A 208 -17.72 8.86 2.55
C VAL A 208 -18.48 8.26 1.37
N TYR A 209 -19.27 7.24 1.68
CA TYR A 209 -20.09 6.45 0.78
C TYR A 209 -21.56 6.63 1.14
N LEU A 210 -22.43 6.66 0.14
CA LEU A 210 -23.87 6.81 0.28
C LEU A 210 -24.56 6.49 -1.05
N THR A 211 -25.87 6.26 -1.02
CA THR A 211 -26.68 6.14 -2.24
C THR A 211 -27.69 7.28 -2.29
N ILE A 212 -27.86 7.88 -3.47
CA ILE A 212 -28.88 8.90 -3.73
C ILE A 212 -29.85 8.33 -4.76
N VAL A 213 -31.11 8.19 -4.37
CA VAL A 213 -32.20 7.72 -5.21
C VAL A 213 -33.09 8.90 -5.59
N ASN A 214 -33.37 9.06 -6.87
CA ASN A 214 -34.25 10.08 -7.40
C ASN A 214 -35.52 9.43 -7.96
N SER A 215 -36.61 9.58 -7.22
CA SER A 215 -37.94 9.12 -7.62
C SER A 215 -38.70 10.13 -8.49
N GLY A 216 -38.05 11.25 -8.80
CA GLY A 216 -38.60 12.36 -9.55
C GLY A 216 -38.48 12.23 -11.05
N HIS A 217 -39.23 13.10 -11.75
CA HIS A 217 -39.26 13.14 -13.21
C HIS A 217 -38.16 13.99 -13.85
N MET A 218 -37.39 14.74 -13.04
CA MET A 218 -36.25 15.54 -13.50
C MET A 218 -34.95 15.00 -12.91
N ALA A 219 -33.89 14.98 -13.71
CA ALA A 219 -32.56 14.70 -13.20
C ALA A 219 -32.07 15.83 -12.29
N ASP A 220 -31.21 15.50 -11.34
CA ASP A 220 -30.52 16.44 -10.45
C ASP A 220 -29.04 16.06 -10.37
N ALA A 221 -28.23 16.83 -9.66
CA ALA A 221 -26.83 16.50 -9.41
C ALA A 221 -26.42 16.92 -8.00
N LEU A 222 -25.62 16.09 -7.33
CA LEU A 222 -24.90 16.51 -6.13
C LEU A 222 -23.73 17.38 -6.56
N VAL A 223 -23.73 18.65 -6.19
CA VAL A 223 -22.76 19.66 -6.70
C VAL A 223 -21.81 20.19 -5.63
N SER A 224 -22.15 20.04 -4.33
CA SER A 224 -21.19 20.25 -3.26
C SER A 224 -21.59 19.52 -1.99
N ALA A 225 -20.61 19.29 -1.11
CA ALA A 225 -20.83 18.77 0.22
C ALA A 225 -19.94 19.51 1.21
N HIS A 226 -20.33 19.54 2.48
CA HIS A 226 -19.55 20.19 3.52
C HIS A 226 -19.75 19.54 4.89
N THR A 227 -18.72 19.62 5.72
CA THR A 227 -18.80 19.20 7.13
C THR A 227 -17.83 20.03 7.95
N GLU A 228 -18.16 20.27 9.21
CA GLU A 228 -17.24 20.92 10.14
C GLU A 228 -16.01 20.07 10.46
N LEU A 229 -16.04 18.75 10.20
CA LEU A 229 -14.96 17.83 10.52
C LEU A 229 -13.76 17.89 9.59
N ALA A 230 -13.88 18.46 8.40
CA ALA A 230 -12.82 18.52 7.39
C ALA A 230 -12.56 19.98 6.97
N GLN A 231 -11.45 20.21 6.27
CA GLN A 231 -11.19 21.52 5.65
C GLN A 231 -12.01 21.69 4.38
N THR A 232 -12.06 20.64 3.56
CA THR A 232 -12.82 20.60 2.31
C THR A 232 -13.40 19.20 2.08
N VAL A 233 -14.43 19.14 1.22
CA VAL A 233 -14.95 17.88 0.68
C VAL A 233 -14.81 17.95 -0.83
N GLU A 234 -14.17 16.94 -1.40
CA GLU A 234 -13.99 16.76 -2.84
C GLU A 234 -14.77 15.54 -3.33
N PHE A 235 -15.10 15.50 -4.61
CA PHE A 235 -15.83 14.38 -5.22
C PHE A 235 -14.89 13.61 -6.12
N HIS A 236 -14.70 12.33 -5.87
CA HIS A 236 -13.73 11.51 -6.60
C HIS A 236 -14.42 10.28 -7.19
N GLU A 237 -14.07 9.95 -8.44
CA GLU A 237 -14.48 8.71 -9.10
C GLU A 237 -13.26 7.82 -9.33
N MET A 238 -13.48 6.51 -9.28
CA MET A 238 -12.49 5.54 -9.68
C MET A 238 -12.71 5.16 -11.15
N HIS A 239 -11.68 5.29 -11.98
CA HIS A 239 -11.70 4.85 -13.38
C HIS A 239 -10.57 3.85 -13.64
N MET A 240 -10.84 2.82 -14.44
CA MET A 240 -9.80 1.91 -14.89
C MET A 240 -9.05 2.52 -16.06
N GLU A 241 -7.75 2.75 -15.90
CA GLU A 241 -6.85 3.03 -17.01
C GLU A 241 -5.91 1.82 -17.18
N GLY A 242 -6.26 0.96 -18.14
CA GLY A 242 -5.63 -0.36 -18.25
C GLY A 242 -6.00 -1.24 -17.05
N ASP A 243 -5.00 -1.85 -16.40
CA ASP A 243 -5.18 -2.68 -15.20
C ASP A 243 -5.01 -1.90 -13.89
N VAL A 244 -4.92 -0.57 -13.96
CA VAL A 244 -4.73 0.31 -12.79
C VAL A 244 -6.01 1.09 -12.52
N MET A 245 -6.45 1.09 -11.27
CA MET A 245 -7.57 1.91 -10.82
C MET A 245 -7.06 3.29 -10.42
N HIS A 246 -7.53 4.33 -11.12
CA HIS A 246 -7.16 5.72 -10.90
C HIS A 246 -8.28 6.47 -10.20
N MET A 247 -7.93 7.27 -9.20
CA MET A 247 -8.84 8.18 -8.53
C MET A 247 -8.78 9.55 -9.22
N GLN A 248 -9.92 10.04 -9.71
CA GLN A 248 -10.02 11.30 -10.43
C GLN A 248 -11.04 12.23 -9.77
N PRO A 249 -10.69 13.50 -9.49
CA PRO A 249 -11.66 14.47 -9.00
C PRO A 249 -12.68 14.83 -10.09
N VAL A 250 -13.94 14.92 -9.69
CA VAL A 250 -15.09 15.34 -10.51
C VAL A 250 -15.78 16.55 -9.87
N SER A 251 -16.52 17.32 -10.65
CA SER A 251 -17.21 18.52 -10.16
C SER A 251 -18.57 18.23 -9.54
N GLN A 252 -19.20 17.10 -9.90
CA GLN A 252 -20.54 16.72 -9.44
C GLN A 252 -20.81 15.23 -9.67
N PHE A 253 -21.82 14.69 -8.98
CA PHE A 253 -22.40 13.40 -9.26
C PHE A 253 -23.82 13.56 -9.83
N GLU A 254 -24.04 13.08 -11.04
CA GLU A 254 -25.36 13.09 -11.69
C GLU A 254 -26.32 12.11 -11.01
N VAL A 255 -27.56 12.53 -10.81
CA VAL A 255 -28.65 11.71 -10.26
C VAL A 255 -29.81 11.68 -11.25
N PRO A 256 -29.87 10.67 -12.13
CA PRO A 256 -30.87 10.61 -13.21
C PRO A 256 -32.31 10.59 -12.68
N ALA A 257 -33.26 11.13 -13.44
CA ALA A 257 -34.69 10.97 -13.17
C ALA A 257 -35.06 9.48 -13.11
N HIS A 258 -35.87 9.08 -12.13
CA HIS A 258 -36.22 7.67 -11.87
C HIS A 258 -35.00 6.75 -11.71
N GLY A 259 -33.86 7.30 -11.29
CA GLY A 259 -32.59 6.62 -11.20
C GLY A 259 -31.91 6.81 -9.86
N GLN A 260 -30.65 6.40 -9.78
CA GLN A 260 -29.83 6.56 -8.58
C GLN A 260 -28.36 6.70 -8.95
N VAL A 261 -27.59 7.27 -8.02
CA VAL A 261 -26.14 7.17 -8.00
C VAL A 261 -25.71 6.51 -6.70
N ALA A 262 -24.82 5.52 -6.79
CA ALA A 262 -24.26 4.81 -5.65
C ALA A 262 -22.79 5.17 -5.51
N LEU A 263 -22.43 5.80 -4.39
CA LEU A 263 -21.05 6.10 -4.05
C LEU A 263 -20.55 4.97 -3.14
N GLN A 264 -19.66 4.12 -3.66
CA GLN A 264 -19.22 2.87 -3.04
C GLN A 264 -17.73 2.59 -3.30
N PRO A 265 -17.07 1.75 -2.49
CA PRO A 265 -15.68 1.38 -2.72
C PRO A 265 -15.44 0.84 -4.13
N GLY A 266 -14.45 1.40 -4.84
CA GLY A 266 -14.11 1.04 -6.22
C GLY A 266 -14.90 1.81 -7.31
N ASP A 267 -15.79 2.72 -6.92
CA ASP A 267 -16.60 3.56 -7.83
C ASP A 267 -16.48 5.05 -7.41
N GLY A 268 -17.58 5.80 -7.22
CA GLY A 268 -17.54 7.16 -6.69
C GLY A 268 -17.47 7.27 -5.15
N HIS A 269 -16.90 8.36 -4.62
CA HIS A 269 -16.96 8.72 -3.19
C HIS A 269 -16.79 10.22 -2.93
N LEU A 270 -17.18 10.66 -1.71
CA LEU A 270 -16.92 12.00 -1.21
C LEU A 270 -15.64 11.96 -0.35
N MET A 271 -14.58 12.61 -0.79
CA MET A 271 -13.29 12.63 -0.11
C MET A 271 -13.21 13.82 0.85
N LEU A 272 -13.16 13.54 2.15
CA LEU A 272 -12.88 14.53 3.18
C LEU A 272 -11.38 14.82 3.19
N ILE A 273 -10.98 16.08 3.11
CA ILE A 273 -9.57 16.49 3.14
C ILE A 273 -9.28 17.32 4.39
N GLY A 274 -8.19 16.97 5.09
CA GLY A 274 -7.73 17.72 6.26
C GLY A 274 -8.65 17.55 7.46
N LEU A 275 -8.89 16.30 7.88
CA LEU A 275 -9.71 15.99 9.05
C LEU A 275 -9.21 16.72 10.29
N LYS A 276 -10.12 17.33 11.06
CA LYS A 276 -9.81 18.10 12.27
C LYS A 276 -9.68 17.23 13.53
N ARG A 277 -10.18 16.00 13.48
CA ARG A 277 -10.09 14.99 14.54
C ARG A 277 -10.08 13.58 13.93
N ASP A 278 -9.69 12.60 14.74
CA ASP A 278 -9.83 11.19 14.38
C ASP A 278 -11.31 10.81 14.20
N LEU A 279 -11.58 9.95 13.23
CA LEU A 279 -12.84 9.23 13.02
C LEU A 279 -12.67 7.81 13.53
N LYS A 280 -13.42 7.44 14.56
CA LYS A 280 -13.37 6.11 15.18
C LYS A 280 -14.64 5.32 14.87
N PRO A 281 -14.58 3.97 14.81
CA PRO A 281 -15.78 3.16 14.65
C PRO A 281 -16.89 3.53 15.64
N GLY A 282 -18.11 3.65 15.15
CA GLY A 282 -19.29 4.09 15.91
C GLY A 282 -19.45 5.61 16.03
N ASP A 283 -18.44 6.39 15.64
CA ASP A 283 -18.60 7.85 15.54
C ASP A 283 -19.68 8.19 14.51
N ARG A 284 -20.38 9.29 14.78
CA ARG A 284 -21.37 9.86 13.87
C ARG A 284 -21.07 11.33 13.64
N PHE A 285 -21.27 11.80 12.42
CA PHE A 285 -21.08 13.21 12.10
C PHE A 285 -22.01 13.71 11.01
N PRO A 286 -22.38 15.00 11.06
CA PRO A 286 -23.20 15.61 10.02
C PRO A 286 -22.38 15.88 8.76
N LEU A 287 -22.97 15.56 7.61
CA LEU A 287 -22.49 15.94 6.30
C LEU A 287 -23.62 16.63 5.54
N GLY A 288 -23.44 17.90 5.19
CA GLY A 288 -24.37 18.64 4.36
C GLY A 288 -24.13 18.33 2.88
N LEU A 289 -25.21 18.08 2.15
CA LEU A 289 -25.23 17.76 0.72
C LEU A 289 -26.06 18.82 -0.01
N HIS A 290 -25.51 19.38 -1.08
CA HIS A 290 -26.14 20.42 -1.89
C HIS A 290 -26.39 19.93 -3.31
N PHE A 291 -27.63 20.04 -3.76
CA PHE A 291 -28.08 19.61 -5.07
C PHE A 291 -28.22 20.79 -6.04
N ALA A 292 -28.05 20.54 -7.34
CA ALA A 292 -28.13 21.55 -8.39
C ALA A 292 -29.51 22.22 -8.46
N SER A 293 -30.58 21.51 -8.08
CA SER A 293 -31.93 22.06 -7.91
C SER A 293 -32.05 23.12 -6.80
N GLY A 294 -31.02 23.29 -5.96
CA GLY A 294 -30.99 24.19 -4.81
C GLY A 294 -31.41 23.53 -3.50
N GLY A 295 -31.68 22.22 -3.49
CA GLY A 295 -31.96 21.47 -2.28
C GLY A 295 -30.71 21.25 -1.43
N GLU A 296 -30.80 21.49 -0.12
CA GLU A 296 -29.75 21.18 0.85
C GLU A 296 -30.29 20.25 1.93
N VAL A 297 -29.54 19.18 2.23
CA VAL A 297 -29.90 18.20 3.24
C VAL A 297 -28.68 17.80 4.05
N THR A 298 -28.84 17.62 5.36
CA THR A 298 -27.80 17.06 6.22
C THR A 298 -28.07 15.58 6.46
N VAL A 299 -27.09 14.74 6.15
CA VAL A 299 -27.11 13.32 6.47
C VAL A 299 -26.18 13.05 7.65
N THR A 300 -26.53 12.04 8.46
CA THR A 300 -25.63 11.54 9.50
C THR A 300 -24.78 10.43 8.90
N VAL A 301 -23.48 10.67 8.81
CA VAL A 301 -22.50 9.67 8.39
C VAL A 301 -22.10 8.84 9.61
N GLU A 302 -22.18 7.52 9.48
CA GLU A 302 -21.70 6.57 10.49
C GLU A 302 -20.32 6.05 10.12
N VAL A 303 -19.37 6.13 11.05
CA VAL A 303 -18.05 5.54 10.87
C VAL A 303 -18.15 4.05 11.19
N ARG A 304 -17.99 3.21 10.16
CA ARG A 304 -18.14 1.75 10.26
C ARG A 304 -16.80 1.07 10.50
N GLN A 305 -16.85 -0.15 11.00
CA GLN A 305 -15.68 -1.02 11.06
C GLN A 305 -15.38 -1.57 9.66
N PRO A 306 -14.12 -1.54 9.18
CA PRO A 306 -13.67 -2.08 7.90
C PRO A 306 -14.19 -3.49 7.58
#